data_AF-A0A5A7NB65-F1
#
_entry.id   AF-A0A5A7NB65-F1
#
_cell.length_a   1.000
_cell.length_b   1.000
_cell.length_c   1.000
_cell.angle_alpha   90.00
_cell.angle_beta   90.00
_cell.angle_gamma   90.00
#
_symmetry.space_group_name_H-M   'P 1'
#
loop_
_entity.id
_entity.type
_entity.pdbx_description
1 polymer ?
#
loop_
_entity_poly.entity_id
_entity_poly.type
_entity_poly.pdbx_seq_one_letter_code
_entity_poly.pdbx_strand_id
1 'polypeptide(L)'
;MGPTWNLWQISIAPPDLEYGLGLAPLKEGGLWQVITICAIGSFVSWALREVEICRKLGIGYHVPIAFGFAIFAYVTLVVFRPLLLGAWGHGFPYGIISHLDWVSNVGYQYLHFHYNPAHMIAVSFFFATTFALALHGP
;
A
#
# COMPACT_ATOMS: atom_id res chain seq x y z
N MET A 1 5.50 -0.38 23.07
CA MET A 1 4.04 -0.58 23.11
C MET A 1 3.40 0.79 22.98
N GLY A 2 2.42 0.94 22.09
CA GLY A 2 1.73 2.22 21.86
C GLY A 2 0.80 2.59 23.01
N PRO A 3 0.12 3.75 22.94
CA PRO A 3 -0.71 4.26 24.05
C PRO A 3 -2.02 3.48 24.25
N THR A 4 -2.39 2.57 23.35
CA THR A 4 -3.69 1.89 23.34
C THR A 4 -3.60 0.48 22.76
N TRP A 5 -4.55 -0.36 23.15
CA TRP A 5 -4.82 -1.68 22.57
C TRP A 5 -6.13 -1.71 21.77
N ASN A 6 -6.81 -0.57 21.65
CA ASN A 6 -8.01 -0.46 20.84
C ASN A 6 -7.65 -0.58 19.36
N LEU A 7 -8.19 -1.59 18.69
CA LEU A 7 -7.95 -1.91 17.28
C LEU A 7 -8.07 -0.69 16.35
N TRP A 8 -9.02 0.20 16.60
CA TRP A 8 -9.30 1.36 15.74
C TRP A 8 -8.31 2.51 15.96
N GLN A 9 -7.59 2.51 17.08
CA GLN A 9 -6.67 3.59 17.47
C GLN A 9 -5.20 3.19 17.36
N ILE A 10 -4.89 1.91 17.15
CA ILE A 10 -3.51 1.46 16.91
C ILE A 10 -3.03 2.06 15.59
N SER A 11 -1.88 2.73 15.65
CA SER A 11 -1.20 3.30 14.50
C SER A 11 0.31 3.13 14.65
N ILE A 12 0.95 2.65 13.59
CA ILE A 12 2.40 2.62 13.45
C ILE A 12 2.74 3.60 12.32
N ALA A 13 3.19 4.79 12.69
CA ALA A 13 3.47 5.88 11.75
C ALA A 13 4.87 5.76 11.13
N PRO A 14 5.07 6.23 9.89
CA PRO A 14 6.41 6.43 9.33
C PRO A 14 7.20 7.47 10.14
N PRO A 15 8.52 7.55 9.95
CA PRO A 15 9.32 8.57 10.63
C PRO A 15 9.01 9.99 10.15
N ASP A 16 9.36 10.97 10.96
CA ASP A 16 9.24 12.38 10.59
C ASP A 16 10.09 12.73 9.35
N LEU A 17 9.68 13.78 8.63
CA LEU A 17 10.33 14.18 7.37
C LEU A 17 11.80 14.56 7.54
N GLU A 18 12.21 15.00 8.72
CA GLU A 18 13.61 15.35 9.03
C GLU A 18 14.57 14.17 8.93
N TYR A 19 14.07 12.94 9.12
CA TYR A 19 14.86 11.72 8.93
C TYR A 19 15.15 11.42 7.46
N GLY A 20 14.48 12.11 6.52
CA GLY A 20 14.64 11.89 5.08
C GLY A 20 14.48 10.42 4.70
N LEU A 21 15.45 9.88 3.96
CA LEU A 21 15.52 8.46 3.60
C LEU A 21 16.40 7.62 4.55
N GLY A 22 16.79 8.18 5.69
CA GLY A 22 17.60 7.51 6.71
C GLY A 22 16.81 6.50 7.55
N LEU A 23 17.52 5.73 8.36
CA LEU A 23 16.93 4.89 9.40
C LEU A 23 16.56 5.74 10.61
N ALA A 24 15.34 5.56 11.14
CA ALA A 24 14.86 6.27 12.31
C ALA A 24 14.92 5.38 13.57
N PRO A 25 14.96 5.95 14.78
CA PRO A 25 14.81 5.21 16.02
C PRO A 25 13.52 4.36 16.01
N LEU A 26 13.57 3.17 16.63
CA LEU A 26 12.45 2.20 16.57
C LEU A 26 11.09 2.81 16.95
N LYS A 27 11.04 3.65 17.99
CA LYS A 27 9.79 4.28 18.45
C LYS A 27 9.33 5.47 17.60
N GLU A 28 10.20 6.01 16.75
CA GLU A 28 9.99 7.23 15.96
C GLU A 28 9.92 6.92 14.47
N GLY A 29 9.39 5.74 14.11
CA GLY A 29 9.23 5.31 12.73
C GLY A 29 10.15 4.16 12.28
N GLY A 30 11.16 3.79 13.08
CA GLY A 30 11.99 2.61 12.77
C GLY A 30 11.18 1.30 12.76
N LEU A 31 10.16 1.17 13.62
CA LEU A 31 9.23 0.04 13.55
C LEU A 31 8.45 0.00 12.24
N TRP A 32 8.02 1.15 11.73
CA TRP A 32 7.35 1.24 10.43
C TRP A 32 8.28 0.74 9.33
N GLN A 33 9.54 1.20 9.29
CA GLN A 33 10.52 0.77 8.28
C GLN A 33 10.74 -0.75 8.27
N VAL A 34 10.90 -1.36 9.46
CA VAL A 34 11.06 -2.82 9.58
C VAL A 34 9.80 -3.55 9.12
N ILE A 35 8.62 -3.08 9.53
CA ILE A 35 7.34 -3.67 9.12
C ILE A 35 7.14 -3.56 7.61
N THR A 36 7.52 -2.44 6.98
CA THR A 36 7.46 -2.26 5.53
C THR A 36 8.32 -3.31 4.81
N ILE A 37 9.55 -3.53 5.27
CA ILE A 37 10.45 -4.54 4.69
C ILE A 37 9.84 -5.94 4.83
N CYS A 38 9.33 -6.28 6.02
CA CYS A 38 8.66 -7.55 6.28
C CYS A 38 7.40 -7.73 5.41
N ALA A 39 6.61 -6.67 5.22
CA ALA A 39 5.41 -6.70 4.39
C ALA A 39 5.77 -6.98 2.92
N ILE A 40 6.74 -6.24 2.35
CA ILE A 40 7.21 -6.45 0.98
C ILE A 40 7.75 -7.87 0.82
N GLY A 41 8.59 -8.33 1.75
CA GLY A 41 9.11 -9.70 1.75
C GLY A 41 7.99 -10.74 1.77
N SER A 42 7.00 -10.58 2.66
CA SER A 42 5.85 -11.49 2.75
C SER A 42 5.01 -11.50 1.46
N PHE A 43 4.75 -10.33 0.85
CA PHE A 43 3.96 -10.26 -0.38
C PHE A 43 4.70 -10.90 -1.57
N VAL A 44 6.00 -10.63 -1.71
CA VAL A 44 6.82 -11.22 -2.77
C VAL A 44 6.95 -12.74 -2.57
N SER A 45 7.20 -13.20 -1.34
CA SER A 45 7.21 -14.63 -1.03
C SER A 45 5.87 -15.30 -1.34
N TRP A 46 4.76 -14.61 -1.10
CA TRP A 46 3.43 -15.12 -1.46
C TRP A 46 3.24 -15.26 -2.97
N ALA A 47 3.63 -14.24 -3.75
CA ALA A 47 3.57 -14.30 -5.20
C ALA A 47 4.46 -15.43 -5.78
N LEU A 48 5.66 -15.62 -5.24
CA LEU A 48 6.55 -16.71 -5.65
C LEU A 48 5.99 -18.09 -5.27
N ARG A 49 5.32 -18.20 -4.11
CA ARG A 49 4.58 -19.41 -3.75
C ARG A 49 3.49 -19.73 -4.78
N GLU A 50 2.75 -18.74 -5.27
CA GLU A 50 1.75 -18.94 -6.33
C GLU A 50 2.40 -19.40 -7.65
N VAL A 51 3.57 -18.87 -8.01
CA VAL A 51 4.35 -19.33 -9.17
C VAL A 51 4.73 -20.81 -9.06
N GLU A 52 5.18 -21.27 -7.88
CA GLU A 52 5.48 -22.69 -7.66
C GLU A 52 4.23 -23.57 -7.80
N ILE A 53 3.09 -23.11 -7.30
CA ILE A 53 1.81 -23.82 -7.44
C ILE A 53 1.43 -23.92 -8.92
N CYS A 54 1.53 -22.82 -9.68
CA CYS A 54 1.26 -22.83 -11.12
C CYS A 54 2.14 -23.85 -11.86
N ARG A 55 3.44 -23.90 -11.54
CA ARG A 55 4.38 -24.88 -12.12
C ARG A 55 4.01 -26.31 -11.79
N LYS A 56 3.68 -26.59 -10.53
CA LYS A 56 3.35 -27.95 -10.06
C LYS A 56 2.04 -28.47 -10.69
N LEU A 57 1.08 -27.58 -10.92
CA LEU A 57 -0.21 -27.93 -11.52
C LEU A 57 -0.24 -27.83 -13.06
N GLY A 58 0.82 -27.32 -13.68
CA GLY A 58 0.88 -27.13 -15.13
C GLY A 58 -0.08 -26.05 -15.66
N ILE A 59 -0.43 -25.05 -14.84
CA ILE A 59 -1.32 -23.94 -15.22
C ILE A 59 -0.54 -22.65 -15.48
N GLY A 60 -1.17 -21.67 -16.16
CA GLY A 60 -0.56 -20.38 -16.45
C GLY A 60 -0.34 -19.48 -15.22
N TYR A 61 0.51 -18.46 -15.37
CA TYR A 61 0.92 -17.53 -14.29
C TYR A 61 0.04 -16.29 -14.12
N HIS A 62 -1.18 -16.29 -14.67
CA HIS A 62 -2.04 -15.11 -14.69
C HIS A 62 -2.34 -14.57 -13.27
N VAL A 63 -2.57 -15.46 -12.29
CA VAL A 63 -2.87 -15.09 -10.91
C VAL A 63 -1.69 -14.38 -10.22
N PRO A 64 -0.47 -14.95 -10.13
CA PRO A 64 0.65 -14.24 -9.52
C PRO A 64 1.04 -12.95 -10.26
N ILE A 65 0.86 -12.90 -11.60
CA ILE A 65 1.07 -11.66 -12.36
C ILE A 65 0.04 -10.59 -11.96
N ALA A 66 -1.24 -10.95 -11.87
CA ALA A 66 -2.29 -10.04 -11.42
C ALA A 66 -2.06 -9.56 -9.98
N PHE A 67 -1.67 -10.45 -9.07
CA PHE A 67 -1.31 -10.10 -7.70
C PHE A 67 -0.10 -9.15 -7.64
N GLY A 68 0.85 -9.30 -8.56
CA GLY A 68 1.98 -8.39 -8.72
C GLY A 68 1.59 -6.91 -8.87
N PHE A 69 0.43 -6.60 -9.49
CA PHE A 69 -0.06 -5.22 -9.58
C PHE A 69 -0.51 -4.66 -8.22
N ALA A 70 -1.05 -5.50 -7.32
CA ALA A 70 -1.39 -5.07 -5.96
C ALA A 70 -0.13 -4.78 -5.14
N ILE A 71 0.91 -5.63 -5.26
CA ILE A 71 2.23 -5.38 -4.64
C ILE A 71 2.82 -4.07 -5.18
N PHE A 72 2.76 -3.86 -6.49
CA PHE A 72 3.26 -2.64 -7.12
C PHE A 72 2.54 -1.39 -6.63
N ALA A 73 1.21 -1.42 -6.48
CA ALA A 73 0.44 -0.31 -5.91
C ALA A 73 0.88 0.01 -4.47
N TYR A 74 1.06 -1.01 -3.62
CA TYR A 74 1.58 -0.82 -2.27
C TYR A 74 2.98 -0.19 -2.27
N VAL A 75 3.93 -0.79 -3.00
CA VAL A 75 5.32 -0.31 -3.09
C VAL A 75 5.38 1.10 -3.68
N THR A 76 4.47 1.46 -4.58
CA THR A 76 4.37 2.84 -5.11
C THR A 76 4.14 3.86 -4.00
N LEU A 77 3.27 3.55 -3.03
CA LEU A 77 2.90 4.48 -1.97
C LEU A 77 3.91 4.53 -0.82
N VAL A 78 4.54 3.40 -0.47
CA VAL A 78 5.46 3.34 0.69
C VAL A 78 6.95 3.35 0.32
N VAL A 79 7.30 3.15 -0.96
CA VAL A 79 8.68 3.19 -1.45
C VAL A 79 8.86 4.24 -2.54
N PHE A 80 8.25 4.08 -3.71
CA PHE A 80 8.58 4.93 -4.86
C PHE A 80 8.21 6.40 -4.66
N ARG A 81 6.99 6.71 -4.21
CA ARG A 81 6.58 8.09 -3.92
C ARG A 81 7.43 8.71 -2.80
N PRO A 82 7.65 8.07 -1.64
CA PRO A 82 8.57 8.56 -0.62
C PRO A 82 10.00 8.81 -1.11
N LEU A 83 10.56 7.91 -1.92
CA LEU A 83 11.87 8.09 -2.55
C LEU A 83 11.91 9.34 -3.44
N LEU A 84 10.90 9.54 -4.28
CA LEU A 84 10.80 10.69 -5.17
C LEU A 84 10.60 12.02 -4.42
N LEU A 85 9.98 11.97 -3.23
CA LEU A 85 9.78 13.13 -2.36
C LEU A 85 10.90 13.32 -1.33
N GLY A 86 11.88 12.42 -1.28
CA GLY A 86 13.07 12.54 -0.43
C GLY A 86 12.89 12.17 1.04
N ALA A 87 11.75 11.60 1.44
CA ALA A 87 11.52 11.21 2.84
C ALA A 87 10.53 10.05 3.02
N TRP A 88 10.86 9.10 3.91
CA TRP A 88 9.98 7.98 4.28
C TRP A 88 8.67 8.44 4.93
N GLY A 89 8.67 9.60 5.59
CA GLY A 89 7.49 10.22 6.21
C GLY A 89 6.33 10.51 5.25
N HIS A 90 6.55 10.43 3.94
CA HIS A 90 5.49 10.51 2.94
C HIS A 90 4.72 9.20 2.73
N GLY A 91 5.18 8.09 3.30
CA GLY A 91 4.44 6.82 3.33
C GLY A 91 3.19 6.92 4.20
N PHE A 92 2.24 5.99 4.04
CA PHE A 92 1.04 5.96 4.88
C PHE A 92 1.30 5.17 6.18
N PRO A 93 0.62 5.51 7.30
CA PRO A 93 0.75 4.82 8.57
C PRO A 93 0.00 3.47 8.56
N TYR A 94 0.51 2.48 9.29
CA TYR A 94 -0.17 1.20 9.47
C TYR A 94 -1.14 1.27 10.66
N GLY A 95 -2.40 1.58 10.36
CA GLY A 95 -3.50 1.59 11.32
C GLY A 95 -4.84 1.74 10.61
N ILE A 96 -5.92 1.17 11.16
CA ILE A 96 -7.20 1.07 10.45
C ILE A 96 -7.82 2.45 10.18
N ILE A 97 -7.81 3.35 11.15
CA ILE A 97 -8.34 4.71 10.93
C ILE A 97 -7.24 5.66 10.44
N SER A 98 -6.03 5.56 10.99
CA SER A 98 -4.94 6.48 10.65
C SER A 98 -4.52 6.46 9.17
N HIS A 99 -4.65 5.32 8.47
CA HIS A 99 -4.37 5.30 7.03
C HIS A 99 -5.44 6.05 6.22
N LEU A 100 -6.70 6.10 6.69
CA LEU A 100 -7.76 6.89 6.08
C LEU A 100 -7.52 8.38 6.30
N ASP A 101 -7.03 8.78 7.48
CA ASP A 101 -6.62 10.15 7.76
C ASP A 101 -5.49 10.59 6.80
N TRP A 102 -4.52 9.71 6.56
CA TRP A 102 -3.47 9.95 5.57
C TRP A 102 -4.04 10.11 4.15
N VAL A 103 -4.97 9.24 3.71
CA VAL A 103 -5.60 9.34 2.38
C VAL A 103 -6.33 10.68 2.24
N SER A 104 -7.10 11.07 3.26
CA SER A 104 -7.82 12.34 3.30
C SER A 104 -6.86 13.52 3.17
N ASN A 105 -5.83 13.57 4.02
CA ASN A 105 -4.86 14.66 4.03
C ASN A 105 -4.08 14.76 2.72
N VAL A 106 -3.61 13.64 2.16
CA VAL A 106 -2.93 13.62 0.86
C VAL A 106 -3.86 14.08 -0.25
N GLY A 107 -5.14 13.71 -0.21
CA GLY A 107 -6.12 14.18 -1.18
C GLY A 107 -6.32 15.70 -1.15
N TYR A 108 -6.45 16.28 0.06
CA TYR A 108 -6.66 17.71 0.25
C TYR A 108 -5.39 18.55 0.06
N GLN A 109 -4.18 17.97 0.15
CA GLN A 109 -2.93 18.65 -0.23
C GLN A 109 -2.94 19.14 -1.69
N TYR A 110 -3.70 18.48 -2.57
CA TYR A 110 -3.88 18.87 -3.96
C TYR A 110 -5.28 19.46 -4.22
N LEU A 111 -5.85 20.14 -3.21
CA LEU A 111 -7.21 20.70 -3.21
C LEU A 111 -8.30 19.61 -3.32
N HIS A 112 -8.56 19.17 -4.55
CA HIS A 112 -9.62 18.22 -4.87
C HIS A 112 -9.06 17.09 -5.73
N PHE A 113 -8.65 16.01 -5.09
CA PHE A 113 -8.03 14.84 -5.75
C PHE A 113 -8.94 14.18 -6.81
N HIS A 114 -10.25 14.45 -6.79
CA HIS A 114 -11.20 14.05 -7.82
C HIS A 114 -10.83 14.53 -9.22
N TYR A 115 -10.12 15.66 -9.35
CA TYR A 115 -9.68 16.22 -10.64
C TYR A 115 -8.31 15.70 -11.09
N ASN A 116 -7.68 14.77 -10.37
CA ASN A 116 -6.49 14.10 -10.87
C ASN A 116 -6.89 13.17 -12.03
N PRO A 117 -6.36 13.36 -13.26
CA PRO A 117 -6.81 12.61 -14.43
C PRO A 117 -6.53 11.10 -14.32
N ALA A 118 -5.42 10.70 -13.69
CA ALA A 118 -5.12 9.29 -13.45
C ALA A 118 -6.07 8.69 -12.40
N HIS A 119 -6.45 9.46 -11.38
CA HIS A 119 -7.44 9.03 -10.39
C HIS A 119 -8.83 8.85 -11.01
N MET A 120 -9.24 9.74 -11.92
CA MET A 120 -10.50 9.58 -12.65
C MET A 120 -10.54 8.25 -13.42
N ILE A 121 -9.47 7.95 -14.16
CA ILE A 121 -9.34 6.67 -14.90
C ILE A 121 -9.40 5.48 -13.93
N ALA A 122 -8.67 5.54 -12.81
CA ALA A 122 -8.66 4.48 -11.81
C ALA A 122 -10.06 4.21 -11.22
N VAL A 123 -10.79 5.27 -10.86
CA VAL A 123 -12.18 5.16 -10.36
C VAL A 123 -13.12 4.60 -11.43
N SER A 124 -12.98 5.04 -12.68
CA SER A 124 -13.76 4.48 -13.80
C SER A 124 -13.53 2.99 -13.99
N PHE A 125 -12.26 2.53 -13.95
CA PHE A 125 -11.96 1.10 -14.01
C PHE A 125 -12.51 0.34 -12.80
N PHE A 126 -12.43 0.91 -11.60
CA PHE A 126 -12.98 0.26 -10.41
C PHE A 126 -14.50 0.04 -10.54
N PHE A 127 -15.25 1.06 -10.98
CA PHE A 127 -16.69 0.93 -11.25
C PHE A 127 -16.99 -0.04 -12.40
N ALA A 128 -16.22 0.02 -13.48
CA ALA A 128 -16.40 -0.89 -14.61
C ALA A 128 -16.14 -2.35 -14.22
N THR A 129 -15.12 -2.62 -13.39
CA THR A 129 -14.80 -3.97 -12.91
C THR A 129 -15.89 -4.51 -12.00
N THR A 130 -16.41 -3.74 -11.05
CA THR A 130 -17.50 -4.21 -10.19
C THR A 130 -18.79 -4.43 -10.98
N PHE A 131 -19.09 -3.55 -11.94
CA PHE A 131 -20.22 -3.71 -12.84
C PHE A 131 -20.09 -4.96 -13.71
N ALA A 132 -18.94 -5.15 -14.37
CA ALA A 132 -18.69 -6.32 -15.21
C ALA A 132 -18.73 -7.62 -14.40
N LEU A 133 -18.19 -7.64 -13.18
CA LEU A 133 -18.27 -8.80 -12.30
C LEU A 133 -19.72 -9.13 -11.93
N ALA A 134 -20.53 -8.12 -11.62
CA ALA A 134 -21.96 -8.30 -11.32
C ALA A 134 -22.77 -8.80 -12.54
N LEU A 135 -22.34 -8.51 -13.76
CA LEU A 135 -22.93 -9.07 -14.98
C LEU A 135 -22.43 -10.47 -15.33
N HIS A 136 -21.19 -10.81 -14.96
CA HIS A 136 -20.58 -12.11 -15.29
C HIS A 136 -20.98 -13.22 -14.32
N GLY A 137 -21.24 -12.89 -13.06
CA GLY A 137 -21.60 -13.84 -12.01
C GLY A 137 -22.95 -14.56 -12.15
N PRO A 138 -24.07 -13.90 -12.51
CA PRO A 138 -25.34 -14.59 -12.78
C PRO A 138 -25.29 -15.42 -14.06
#